data_AF-A0A381ZIU7-F1
#
_entry.id   AF-A0A381ZIU7-F1
#
_cell.length_a   1.000
_cell.length_b   1.000
_cell.length_c   1.000
_cell.angle_alpha   90.00
_cell.angle_beta   90.00
_cell.angle_gamma   90.00
#
_symmetry.space_group_name_H-M   'P 1'
#
loop_
_entity.id
_entity.type
_entity.pdbx_description
1 polymer ?
#
loop_
_entity_poly.entity_id
_entity_poly.type
_entity_poly.pdbx_seq_one_letter_code
_entity_poly.pdbx_strand_id
1 'polypeptide(L)'
;MVKNRLKVCSLVAVSLVGLISSCSGSSNPAAPTSASGLLSDVQFALPPDGVISLKVPAPTPQSPAFNAETDDMTPTLIASNSDPSYVSGDGFDFTYDFEIYKVAAGGVTTKVGATRSVAQTPTTTSYTVPAGDLAQDTSYTWRTRVRIGDEHGAWSDAATFQTPTLVTVDAPILLSPADGAEVSTTRPQLTVTNGAVSADAGAVQYDFQLDDEGATFPNPVTFSVSRSGGTTTSASYENALARNQQFWWRARATNGTVTSDWTAPFSFTVSATSSSGPRTPDPAPGQSLPLPNESAIIAAMAVTHAVELADSCIEEGGSWDFMDEAVRQLRLTDTRWGYNCKRGDCNHVSIDVVDYFHGIGDGTDSTEVYIIDIISAVCPDGNQDWSWQDQTDAT
;
A
#
# COMPACT_ATOMS: atom_id res chain seq x y z
N MET A 1 19.89 19.64 51.29
CA MET A 1 18.83 19.85 50.28
C MET A 1 18.45 21.32 50.27
N VAL A 2 19.00 22.09 49.33
CA VAL A 2 18.74 23.53 49.25
C VAL A 2 17.57 23.75 48.30
N LYS A 3 16.41 24.07 48.87
CA LYS A 3 15.37 24.88 48.23
C LYS A 3 15.80 26.34 48.41
N ASN A 4 15.54 27.22 47.44
CA ASN A 4 15.04 28.55 47.79
C ASN A 4 14.30 29.24 46.66
N ARG A 5 13.20 29.88 47.09
CA ARG A 5 12.21 30.58 46.28
C ARG A 5 12.50 32.08 46.25
N LEU A 6 11.98 32.68 45.17
CA LEU A 6 11.66 34.08 44.89
C LEU A 6 11.12 34.88 46.10
N LYS A 7 11.51 36.17 46.26
CA LYS A 7 10.69 37.40 46.02
C LYS A 7 11.30 38.66 46.70
N VAL A 8 11.19 39.83 46.05
CA VAL A 8 10.73 41.15 46.56
C VAL A 8 11.56 42.40 46.17
N CYS A 9 10.81 43.33 45.55
CA CYS A 9 10.79 44.81 45.50
C CYS A 9 11.99 45.69 45.07
N SER A 10 11.69 46.49 44.03
CA SER A 10 11.74 47.96 43.90
C SER A 10 12.44 48.78 45.00
N LEU A 11 13.22 49.80 44.63
CA LEU A 11 12.78 51.22 44.52
C LEU A 11 13.99 52.18 44.28
N VAL A 12 13.68 53.32 43.65
CA VAL A 12 14.34 54.65 43.72
C VAL A 12 15.44 55.02 42.70
N ALA A 13 15.07 56.05 41.92
CA ALA A 13 15.91 56.91 41.10
C ALA A 13 16.55 58.04 41.93
N VAL A 14 17.78 58.45 41.58
CA VAL A 14 18.31 59.80 41.87
C VAL A 14 19.21 60.25 40.72
N SER A 15 18.99 61.50 40.31
CA SER A 15 19.58 62.28 39.22
C SER A 15 20.73 63.20 39.68
N LEU A 16 21.75 63.46 38.81
CA LEU A 16 22.51 64.74 38.71
C LEU A 16 23.50 64.67 37.50
N VAL A 17 23.28 65.34 36.35
CA VAL A 17 23.68 66.70 35.90
C VAL A 17 25.19 66.96 35.68
N GLY A 18 25.51 67.39 34.45
CA GLY A 18 26.68 68.18 34.01
C GLY A 18 26.83 68.15 32.46
N LEU A 19 26.20 69.00 31.63
CA LEU A 19 26.61 70.37 31.18
C LEU A 19 28.10 70.41 30.74
N ILE A 20 28.57 70.89 29.57
CA ILE A 20 28.11 71.70 28.41
C ILE A 20 29.16 71.50 27.28
N SER A 21 28.77 71.80 26.02
CA SER A 21 29.54 72.55 24.99
C SER A 21 29.68 71.76 23.68
N SER A 22 29.38 72.26 22.48
CA SER A 22 28.74 73.48 21.98
C SER A 22 28.39 73.24 20.50
N CYS A 23 27.46 74.04 19.97
CA CYS A 23 26.90 73.91 18.64
C CYS A 23 27.77 74.52 17.52
N SER A 24 27.44 74.08 16.30
CA SER A 24 27.17 74.89 15.09
C SER A 24 28.20 74.90 13.95
N GLY A 25 27.68 74.57 12.76
CA GLY A 25 28.33 74.72 11.46
C GLY A 25 27.51 74.07 10.35
N SER A 26 26.55 74.81 9.78
CA SER A 26 25.65 74.37 8.70
C SER A 26 26.35 74.27 7.35
N SER A 27 26.05 73.24 6.56
CA SER A 27 25.73 73.33 5.12
C SER A 27 25.38 71.94 4.58
N ASN A 28 24.26 71.83 3.86
CA ASN A 28 24.00 70.74 2.92
C ASN A 28 24.03 71.40 1.53
N PRO A 29 24.59 70.79 0.46
CA PRO A 29 23.97 69.61 -0.15
C PRO A 29 24.92 68.61 -0.89
N ALA A 30 24.30 67.51 -1.34
CA ALA A 30 24.63 66.64 -2.49
C ALA A 30 25.51 65.38 -2.28
N ALA A 31 24.82 64.24 -2.44
CA ALA A 31 25.21 62.90 -2.95
C ALA A 31 26.55 62.26 -2.51
N PRO A 32 26.51 61.05 -1.91
CA PRO A 32 27.64 60.14 -2.02
C PRO A 32 27.57 59.42 -3.37
N THR A 33 28.48 59.79 -4.26
CA THR A 33 28.98 58.93 -5.33
C THR A 33 29.50 57.62 -4.73
N SER A 34 29.20 56.53 -5.44
CA SER A 34 29.61 55.16 -5.19
C SER A 34 31.09 55.04 -4.83
N ALA A 35 31.39 54.32 -3.75
CA ALA A 35 32.69 53.69 -3.58
C ALA A 35 32.44 52.23 -3.19
N SER A 36 32.65 51.36 -4.18
CA SER A 36 32.83 49.93 -4.04
C SER A 36 33.82 49.65 -2.92
N GLY A 37 33.32 49.27 -1.76
CA GLY A 37 34.12 48.86 -0.62
C GLY A 37 33.69 47.47 -0.21
N LEU A 38 34.34 46.45 -0.78
CA LEU A 38 34.52 45.09 -0.22
C LEU A 38 35.37 44.18 -1.16
N LEU A 39 36.29 44.76 -1.95
CA LEU A 39 37.20 43.98 -2.82
C LEU A 39 38.67 44.40 -2.73
N SER A 40 39.06 45.25 -1.77
CA SER A 40 40.44 45.75 -1.70
C SER A 40 41.32 45.04 -0.66
N ASP A 41 40.76 44.21 0.22
CA ASP A 41 41.53 43.53 1.27
C ASP A 41 41.83 42.05 0.97
N VAL A 42 41.41 41.53 -0.19
CA VAL A 42 41.71 40.15 -0.64
C VAL A 42 43.00 40.09 -1.50
N GLN A 43 43.77 41.17 -1.58
CA GLN A 43 44.96 41.24 -2.46
C GLN A 43 46.30 40.89 -1.81
N PHE A 44 46.31 40.26 -0.62
CA PHE A 44 47.51 39.69 -0.02
C PHE A 44 47.37 38.19 0.25
N ALA A 45 47.48 37.38 -0.82
CA ALA A 45 48.21 36.10 -0.85
C ALA A 45 48.02 35.36 -2.19
N LEU A 46 48.32 36.01 -3.33
CA LEU A 46 48.42 35.28 -4.61
C LEU A 46 49.79 34.56 -4.70
N PRO A 47 49.84 33.25 -4.97
CA PRO A 47 51.06 32.61 -5.42
C PRO A 47 51.46 33.11 -6.83
N PRO A 48 52.76 33.08 -7.17
CA PRO A 48 53.31 33.69 -8.39
C PRO A 48 52.92 32.99 -9.70
N ASP A 49 52.16 31.90 -9.64
CA ASP A 49 51.66 31.12 -10.77
C ASP A 49 50.28 31.58 -11.29
N GLY A 50 49.67 32.60 -10.65
CA GLY A 50 48.44 33.23 -11.14
C GLY A 50 47.17 32.38 -11.00
N VAL A 51 47.25 31.26 -10.28
CA VAL A 51 46.07 30.47 -9.91
C VAL A 51 45.57 30.98 -8.57
N ILE A 52 44.37 31.56 -8.54
CA ILE A 52 43.67 31.82 -7.28
C ILE A 52 43.13 30.46 -6.82
N SER A 53 43.84 29.79 -5.92
CA SER A 53 43.25 28.70 -5.16
C SER A 53 42.80 29.26 -3.83
N LEU A 54 41.52 29.14 -3.51
CA LEU A 54 41.01 29.48 -2.19
C LEU A 54 41.85 28.70 -1.14
N LYS A 55 42.62 29.41 -0.30
CA LYS A 55 43.49 28.81 0.74
C LYS A 55 42.67 28.37 1.96
N VAL A 56 41.75 27.47 1.71
CA VAL A 56 40.85 26.87 2.70
C VAL A 56 41.06 25.36 2.61
N PRO A 57 41.27 24.65 3.74
CA PRO A 57 41.45 23.20 3.73
C PRO A 57 40.22 22.50 3.15
N ALA A 58 40.40 21.29 2.65
CA ALA A 58 39.28 20.49 2.18
C ALA A 58 38.31 20.20 3.34
N PRO A 59 36.98 20.23 3.11
CA PRO A 59 36.02 19.78 4.12
C PRO A 59 36.23 18.30 4.46
N THR A 60 35.78 17.89 5.65
CA THR A 60 35.87 16.49 6.08
C THR A 60 34.48 15.85 6.08
N PRO A 61 34.21 14.84 5.22
CA PRO A 61 32.99 14.05 5.26
C PRO A 61 32.75 13.41 6.63
N GLN A 62 31.53 13.47 7.13
CA GLN A 62 31.13 12.91 8.43
C GLN A 62 30.02 11.87 8.30
N SER A 63 29.00 12.13 7.47
CA SER A 63 27.84 11.26 7.31
C SER A 63 27.41 11.20 5.84
N PRO A 64 26.96 10.04 5.32
CA PRO A 64 26.99 8.72 5.97
C PRO A 64 28.41 8.29 6.35
N ALA A 65 28.53 7.47 7.40
CA ALA A 65 29.83 6.95 7.81
C ALA A 65 30.46 6.12 6.68
N PHE A 66 31.79 6.09 6.63
CA PHE A 66 32.52 5.43 5.54
C PHE A 66 32.12 3.96 5.41
N ASN A 67 31.63 3.56 4.22
CA ASN A 67 31.08 2.24 3.89
C ASN A 67 29.84 1.83 4.70
N ALA A 68 29.14 2.77 5.34
CA ALA A 68 27.88 2.45 6.01
C ALA A 68 26.75 2.26 5.00
N GLU A 69 25.84 1.35 5.34
CA GLU A 69 24.53 1.29 4.72
C GLU A 69 23.66 2.43 5.27
N THR A 70 22.91 3.10 4.42
CA THR A 70 22.01 4.18 4.82
C THR A 70 20.66 3.62 5.27
N ASP A 71 19.99 4.31 6.19
CA ASP A 71 18.68 3.87 6.69
C ASP A 71 17.56 4.01 5.64
N ASP A 72 17.76 4.92 4.67
CA ASP A 72 16.80 5.21 3.61
C ASP A 72 17.49 5.59 2.28
N MET A 73 16.66 5.91 1.27
CA MET A 73 17.08 6.32 -0.08
C MET A 73 17.34 7.83 -0.23
N THR A 74 17.25 8.59 0.86
CA THR A 74 17.42 10.05 0.91
C THR A 74 18.45 10.45 1.96
N PRO A 75 19.68 9.88 1.92
CA PRO A 75 20.67 10.14 2.95
C PRO A 75 21.04 11.63 2.99
N THR A 76 21.33 12.11 4.20
CA THR A 76 21.86 13.45 4.40
C THR A 76 23.39 13.39 4.45
N LEU A 77 24.03 13.95 3.42
CA LEU A 77 25.48 14.11 3.35
C LEU A 77 25.88 15.25 4.28
N ILE A 78 26.80 15.00 5.21
CA ILE A 78 27.25 15.98 6.21
C ILE A 78 28.76 16.06 6.15
N ALA A 79 29.31 17.28 6.10
CA ALA A 79 30.73 17.54 6.22
C ALA A 79 31.03 18.59 7.29
N SER A 80 32.16 18.45 7.96
CA SER A 80 32.73 19.52 8.79
C SER A 80 33.07 20.72 7.91
N ASN A 81 32.75 21.92 8.40
CA ASN A 81 33.14 23.12 7.68
C ASN A 81 34.66 23.27 7.66
N SER A 82 35.17 23.81 6.55
CA SER A 82 36.57 24.18 6.43
C SER A 82 36.86 25.48 7.19
N ASP A 83 37.98 25.51 7.90
CA ASP A 83 38.45 26.69 8.62
C ASP A 83 39.55 27.42 7.81
N PRO A 84 39.31 28.64 7.28
CA PRO A 84 40.29 29.39 6.49
C PRO A 84 41.59 29.67 7.27
N SER A 85 42.73 29.28 6.71
CA SER A 85 44.03 29.35 7.41
C SER A 85 44.59 30.77 7.62
N TYR A 86 44.00 31.79 7.00
CA TYR A 86 44.53 33.17 6.98
C TYR A 86 43.53 34.24 7.41
N VAL A 87 42.28 33.87 7.71
CA VAL A 87 41.27 34.83 8.17
C VAL A 87 40.41 34.15 9.24
N SER A 88 40.64 34.50 10.50
CA SER A 88 39.75 34.09 11.59
C SER A 88 38.58 35.08 11.66
N GLY A 89 37.38 34.66 11.28
CA GLY A 89 36.20 35.50 11.42
C GLY A 89 34.93 34.85 10.90
N ASP A 90 33.85 35.02 11.66
CA ASP A 90 32.49 34.63 11.28
C ASP A 90 31.99 35.67 10.27
N GLY A 91 32.00 35.37 8.97
CA GLY A 91 31.57 36.36 7.97
C GLY A 91 31.77 36.01 6.50
N PHE A 92 32.20 34.80 6.15
CA PHE A 92 32.26 34.37 4.76
C PHE A 92 31.02 33.59 4.38
N ASP A 93 30.32 34.06 3.35
CA ASP A 93 29.22 33.34 2.71
C ASP A 93 29.78 32.19 1.86
N PHE A 94 30.35 31.19 2.53
CA PHE A 94 30.83 29.98 1.87
C PHE A 94 29.66 29.20 1.29
N THR A 95 29.86 28.71 0.07
CA THR A 95 28.95 27.73 -0.55
C THR A 95 29.66 26.40 -0.65
N TYR A 96 28.97 25.31 -0.30
CA TYR A 96 29.48 23.95 -0.43
C TYR A 96 28.88 23.30 -1.66
N ASP A 97 29.75 22.77 -2.50
CA ASP A 97 29.38 21.96 -3.64
C ASP A 97 29.50 20.48 -3.26
N PHE A 98 28.46 19.70 -3.53
CA PHE A 98 28.41 18.25 -3.35
C PHE A 98 28.33 17.57 -4.71
N GLU A 99 29.14 16.54 -4.88
CA GLU A 99 29.06 15.62 -6.02
C GLU A 99 28.91 14.19 -5.53
N ILE A 100 27.99 13.47 -6.18
CA ILE A 100 27.66 12.08 -5.87
C ILE A 100 27.94 11.26 -7.12
N TYR A 101 28.49 10.07 -6.95
CA TYR A 101 28.85 9.15 -8.02
C TYR A 101 28.37 7.75 -7.67
N LYS A 102 27.65 7.11 -8.59
CA LYS A 102 27.32 5.69 -8.53
C LYS A 102 28.58 4.88 -8.81
N VAL A 103 28.86 3.87 -8.01
CA VAL A 103 29.96 2.93 -8.20
C VAL A 103 29.42 1.65 -8.85
N ALA A 104 29.86 1.35 -10.07
CA ALA A 104 29.51 0.13 -10.78
C ALA A 104 30.47 -1.03 -10.42
N ALA A 105 30.10 -2.25 -10.82
CA ALA A 105 30.97 -3.42 -10.73
C ALA A 105 32.33 -3.13 -11.40
N GLY A 106 33.43 -3.37 -10.68
CA GLY A 106 34.79 -3.03 -11.13
C GLY A 106 35.28 -1.63 -10.72
N GLY A 107 34.51 -0.88 -9.93
CA GLY A 107 34.96 0.39 -9.33
C GLY A 107 34.80 1.61 -10.23
N VAL A 108 34.16 1.47 -11.39
CA VAL A 108 33.89 2.60 -12.30
C VAL A 108 32.85 3.53 -11.67
N THR A 109 33.14 4.83 -11.61
CA THR A 109 32.25 5.84 -11.04
C THR A 109 31.54 6.64 -12.13
N THR A 110 30.24 6.82 -11.99
CA THR A 110 29.42 7.68 -12.87
C THR A 110 28.70 8.74 -12.04
N LYS A 111 28.83 10.02 -12.42
CA LYS A 111 28.22 11.13 -11.68
C LYS A 111 26.70 11.04 -11.67
N VAL A 112 26.11 11.24 -10.50
CA VAL A 112 24.66 11.27 -10.27
C VAL A 112 24.21 12.73 -10.35
N GLY A 113 23.50 13.07 -11.41
CA GLY A 113 22.96 14.41 -11.60
C GLY A 113 24.02 15.53 -11.69
N ALA A 114 23.56 16.75 -11.48
CA ALA A 114 24.42 17.94 -11.45
C ALA A 114 25.02 18.17 -10.06
N THR A 115 26.09 18.96 -10.00
CA THR A 115 26.65 19.43 -8.71
C THR A 115 25.58 20.17 -7.92
N ARG A 116 25.52 19.91 -6.61
CA ARG A 116 24.53 20.48 -5.69
C ARG A 116 25.20 21.48 -4.79
N SER A 117 24.67 22.70 -4.70
CA SER A 117 25.30 23.77 -3.92
C SER A 117 24.39 24.22 -2.77
N VAL A 118 24.95 24.34 -1.57
CA VAL A 118 24.23 24.82 -0.37
C VAL A 118 25.06 25.86 0.38
N ALA A 119 24.39 26.82 1.01
CA ALA A 119 25.07 27.79 1.86
C ALA A 119 25.63 27.11 3.12
N GLN A 120 26.78 27.58 3.59
CA GLN A 120 27.39 27.09 4.82
C GLN A 120 26.46 27.33 6.03
N THR A 121 26.41 26.35 6.93
CA THR A 121 25.76 26.49 8.26
C THR A 121 26.82 26.64 9.36
N PRO A 122 26.48 26.98 10.62
CA PRO A 122 27.49 27.34 11.62
C PRO A 122 28.51 26.25 12.00
N THR A 123 28.14 24.96 12.00
CA THR A 123 29.02 23.89 12.50
C THR A 123 29.36 22.86 11.43
N THR A 124 28.36 22.41 10.67
CA THR A 124 28.50 21.35 9.67
C THR A 124 27.56 21.64 8.51
N THR A 125 28.07 21.65 7.30
CA THR A 125 27.24 21.87 6.13
C THR A 125 26.72 20.55 5.61
N SER A 126 25.43 20.51 5.28
CA SER A 126 24.75 19.29 4.87
C SER A 126 23.91 19.46 3.61
N TYR A 127 23.72 18.34 2.90
CA TYR A 127 22.86 18.23 1.74
C TYR A 127 22.08 16.92 1.79
N THR A 128 20.75 17.00 1.74
CA THR A 128 19.88 15.82 1.66
C THR A 128 19.66 15.44 0.20
N VAL A 129 19.98 14.19 -0.13
CA VAL A 129 19.76 13.65 -1.48
C VAL A 129 18.26 13.47 -1.71
N PRO A 130 17.68 14.04 -2.79
CA PRO A 130 16.26 13.89 -3.09
C PRO A 130 15.87 12.45 -3.42
N ALA A 131 14.60 12.10 -3.16
CA ALA A 131 14.05 10.82 -3.59
C ALA A 131 14.15 10.65 -5.12
N GLY A 132 14.57 9.46 -5.57
CA GLY A 132 14.69 9.11 -6.99
C GLY A 132 16.08 9.32 -7.60
N ASP A 133 17.01 10.03 -6.94
CA ASP A 133 18.39 10.21 -7.44
C ASP A 133 19.26 8.96 -7.23
N LEU A 134 18.91 8.10 -6.26
CA LEU A 134 19.65 6.90 -5.90
C LEU A 134 18.88 5.62 -6.26
N ALA A 135 19.63 4.58 -6.64
CA ALA A 135 19.14 3.21 -6.83
C ALA A 135 19.41 2.40 -5.56
N GLN A 136 18.52 1.46 -5.22
CA GLN A 136 18.68 0.57 -4.07
C GLN A 136 19.84 -0.41 -4.26
N ASP A 137 20.30 -1.03 -3.16
CA ASP A 137 21.42 -1.98 -3.14
C ASP A 137 22.61 -1.55 -4.01
N THR A 138 23.00 -0.28 -3.89
CA THR A 138 24.00 0.33 -4.76
C THR A 138 25.01 1.10 -3.94
N SER A 139 26.29 0.87 -4.22
CA SER A 139 27.38 1.65 -3.63
C SER A 139 27.52 3.01 -4.32
N TYR A 140 27.66 4.05 -3.51
CA TYR A 140 27.90 5.42 -3.93
C TYR A 140 29.17 5.96 -3.30
N THR A 141 29.82 6.86 -4.01
CA THR A 141 30.86 7.72 -3.46
C THR A 141 30.46 9.18 -3.62
N TRP A 142 30.82 10.01 -2.64
CA TRP A 142 30.56 11.43 -2.68
C TRP A 142 31.76 12.22 -2.18
N ARG A 143 31.85 13.45 -2.65
CA ARG A 143 32.85 14.42 -2.23
C ARG A 143 32.23 15.80 -2.13
N THR A 144 32.82 16.64 -1.32
CA THR A 144 32.39 18.03 -1.16
C THR A 144 33.58 18.98 -1.20
N ARG A 145 33.34 20.22 -1.63
CA ARG A 145 34.31 21.31 -1.55
C ARG A 145 33.60 22.60 -1.20
N VAL A 146 34.36 23.53 -0.66
CA VAL A 146 33.91 24.89 -0.41
C VAL A 146 34.28 25.82 -1.57
N ARG A 147 33.47 26.85 -1.82
CA ARG A 147 33.75 27.93 -2.77
C ARG A 147 33.31 29.31 -2.24
N ILE A 148 33.96 30.35 -2.75
CA ILE A 148 33.53 31.76 -2.62
C ILE A 148 33.43 32.33 -4.03
N GLY A 149 32.22 32.76 -4.44
CA GLY A 149 32.00 33.16 -5.84
C GLY A 149 32.38 32.02 -6.79
N ASP A 150 33.28 32.30 -7.74
CA ASP A 150 33.82 31.33 -8.70
C ASP A 150 35.11 30.64 -8.24
N GLU A 151 35.63 31.03 -7.07
CA GLU A 151 36.87 30.49 -6.52
C GLU A 151 36.59 29.22 -5.69
N HIS A 152 37.33 28.16 -5.99
CA HIS A 152 37.08 26.83 -5.42
C HIS A 152 38.23 26.40 -4.50
N GLY A 153 37.85 25.82 -3.35
CA GLY A 153 38.77 25.08 -2.49
C GLY A 153 39.02 23.66 -3.00
N ALA A 154 39.91 22.95 -2.31
CA ALA A 154 40.17 21.54 -2.59
C ALA A 154 38.93 20.68 -2.34
N TRP A 155 38.77 19.63 -3.14
CA TRP A 155 37.82 18.56 -2.86
C TRP A 155 38.24 17.80 -1.60
N SER A 156 37.25 17.40 -0.81
CA SER A 156 37.42 16.42 0.25
C SER A 156 37.96 15.10 -0.27
N ASP A 157 38.51 14.31 0.64
CA ASP A 157 38.59 12.87 0.41
C ASP A 157 37.19 12.32 0.10
N ALA A 158 37.16 11.26 -0.70
CA ALA A 158 35.92 10.63 -1.10
C ALA A 158 35.37 9.80 0.08
N ALA A 159 34.11 10.02 0.43
CA ALA A 159 33.37 9.15 1.32
C ALA A 159 32.48 8.20 0.51
N THR A 160 32.12 7.07 1.11
CA THR A 160 31.34 6.01 0.47
C THR A 160 30.20 5.58 1.37
N PHE A 161 29.10 5.17 0.75
CA PHE A 161 27.96 4.54 1.43
C PHE A 161 27.27 3.56 0.49
N GLN A 162 26.43 2.69 1.04
CA GLN A 162 25.55 1.81 0.28
C GLN A 162 24.10 2.14 0.60
N THR A 163 23.25 2.16 -0.42
CA THR A 163 21.81 2.29 -0.23
C THR A 163 21.20 0.96 0.19
N PRO A 164 20.15 0.97 1.03
CA PRO A 164 19.50 -0.26 1.48
C PRO A 164 18.74 -0.93 0.34
N THR A 165 18.35 -2.18 0.55
CA THR A 165 17.33 -2.83 -0.28
C THR A 165 15.95 -2.47 0.25
N LEU A 166 15.08 -1.89 -0.60
CA LEU A 166 13.72 -1.56 -0.17
C LEU A 166 12.81 -2.77 -0.30
N VAL A 167 12.03 -3.01 0.76
CA VAL A 167 10.92 -3.95 0.71
C VAL A 167 9.73 -3.25 0.05
N THR A 168 9.26 -3.78 -1.07
CA THR A 168 8.10 -3.25 -1.80
C THR A 168 7.01 -4.30 -1.92
N VAL A 169 5.77 -3.87 -1.74
CA VAL A 169 4.56 -4.67 -1.91
C VAL A 169 3.58 -3.82 -2.71
N ASP A 170 3.39 -4.15 -3.98
CA ASP A 170 2.50 -3.38 -4.85
C ASP A 170 1.05 -3.80 -4.65
N ALA A 171 0.14 -2.84 -4.86
CA ALA A 171 -1.28 -3.12 -4.86
C ALA A 171 -1.62 -4.16 -5.95
N PRO A 172 -2.54 -5.09 -5.68
CA PRO A 172 -2.99 -6.02 -6.70
C PRO A 172 -3.86 -5.30 -7.75
N ILE A 173 -4.22 -5.99 -8.83
CA ILE A 173 -5.15 -5.48 -9.85
C ILE A 173 -6.45 -6.27 -9.77
N LEU A 174 -7.58 -5.59 -9.62
CA LEU A 174 -8.89 -6.25 -9.56
C LEU A 174 -9.19 -6.96 -10.88
N LEU A 175 -9.64 -8.22 -10.81
CA LEU A 175 -9.91 -9.05 -11.99
C LEU A 175 -11.38 -9.47 -12.08
N SER A 176 -11.94 -10.06 -11.02
CA SER A 176 -13.31 -10.58 -11.02
C SER A 176 -13.95 -10.43 -9.64
N PRO A 177 -15.26 -10.13 -9.54
CA PRO A 177 -16.15 -9.69 -10.62
C PRO A 177 -15.63 -8.42 -11.30
N ALA A 178 -15.80 -8.32 -12.62
CA ALA A 178 -15.42 -7.11 -13.36
C ALA A 178 -16.26 -5.92 -12.91
N ASP A 179 -15.76 -4.69 -13.10
CA ASP A 179 -16.50 -3.49 -12.69
C ASP A 179 -17.86 -3.38 -13.41
N GLY A 180 -18.92 -3.25 -12.62
CA GLY A 180 -20.31 -3.21 -13.07
C GLY A 180 -20.88 -4.58 -13.47
N ALA A 181 -20.23 -5.69 -13.12
CA ALA A 181 -20.71 -7.03 -13.46
C ALA A 181 -22.01 -7.40 -12.72
N GLU A 182 -22.84 -8.22 -13.37
CA GLU A 182 -23.95 -8.93 -12.75
C GLU A 182 -23.51 -10.35 -12.40
N VAL A 183 -23.72 -10.79 -11.16
CA VAL A 183 -23.38 -12.13 -10.68
C VAL A 183 -24.63 -12.84 -10.18
N SER A 184 -24.79 -14.11 -10.57
CA SER A 184 -25.96 -14.91 -10.19
C SER A 184 -25.81 -15.66 -8.86
N THR A 185 -24.62 -15.68 -8.29
CA THR A 185 -24.33 -16.29 -6.99
C THR A 185 -24.33 -15.23 -5.89
N THR A 186 -24.87 -15.58 -4.72
CA THR A 186 -24.79 -14.75 -3.51
C THR A 186 -23.43 -14.86 -2.82
N ARG A 187 -22.51 -15.69 -3.34
CA ARG A 187 -21.15 -15.89 -2.83
C ARG A 187 -20.12 -15.74 -3.95
N PRO A 188 -20.03 -14.57 -4.60
CA PRO A 188 -19.09 -14.38 -5.69
C PRO A 188 -17.65 -14.45 -5.17
N GLN A 189 -16.78 -15.11 -5.95
CA GLN A 189 -15.36 -15.13 -5.67
C GLN A 189 -14.70 -13.83 -6.17
N LEU A 190 -14.07 -13.09 -5.25
CA LEU A 190 -13.27 -11.90 -5.56
C LEU A 190 -11.86 -12.32 -5.93
N THR A 191 -11.46 -12.07 -7.16
CA THR A 191 -10.17 -12.45 -7.72
C THR A 191 -9.39 -11.22 -8.14
N VAL A 192 -8.09 -11.22 -7.80
CA VAL A 192 -7.15 -10.19 -8.20
C VAL A 192 -5.94 -10.79 -8.90
N THR A 193 -5.32 -10.02 -9.79
CA THR A 193 -3.98 -10.30 -10.31
C THR A 193 -2.96 -9.83 -9.29
N ASN A 194 -2.00 -10.70 -8.98
CA ASN A 194 -1.02 -10.44 -7.96
C ASN A 194 -0.08 -9.29 -8.34
N GLY A 195 0.07 -8.30 -7.44
CA GLY A 195 1.04 -7.21 -7.58
C GLY A 195 2.49 -7.71 -7.48
N ALA A 196 3.44 -6.89 -7.95
CA ALA A 196 4.86 -7.17 -7.78
C ALA A 196 5.28 -7.02 -6.30
N VAL A 197 6.22 -7.86 -5.88
CA VAL A 197 6.68 -7.92 -4.50
C VAL A 197 8.20 -8.14 -4.53
N SER A 198 8.93 -7.37 -3.73
CA SER A 198 10.38 -7.54 -3.59
C SER A 198 10.72 -8.91 -2.98
N ALA A 199 11.87 -9.48 -3.35
CA ALA A 199 12.28 -10.81 -2.89
C ALA A 199 12.31 -10.94 -1.34
N ASP A 200 12.69 -9.86 -0.65
CA ASP A 200 12.82 -9.83 0.81
C ASP A 200 11.53 -9.49 1.55
N ALA A 201 10.39 -9.37 0.86
CA ALA A 201 9.13 -9.02 1.49
C ALA A 201 8.55 -10.13 2.37
N GLY A 202 9.04 -11.37 2.24
CA GLY A 202 8.51 -12.51 2.97
C GLY A 202 7.06 -12.85 2.56
N ALA A 203 6.27 -13.32 3.53
CA ALA A 203 4.88 -13.72 3.29
C ALA A 203 3.98 -12.49 3.10
N VAL A 204 3.18 -12.50 2.03
CA VAL A 204 2.23 -11.43 1.70
C VAL A 204 0.81 -11.96 1.85
N GLN A 205 -0.06 -11.14 2.42
CA GLN A 205 -1.51 -11.36 2.52
C GLN A 205 -2.25 -10.26 1.77
N TYR A 206 -3.42 -10.60 1.24
CA TYR A 206 -4.33 -9.65 0.62
C TYR A 206 -5.52 -9.41 1.53
N ASP A 207 -5.76 -8.13 1.82
CA ASP A 207 -6.97 -7.68 2.48
C ASP A 207 -7.98 -7.31 1.40
N PHE A 208 -9.21 -7.80 1.53
CA PHE A 208 -10.35 -7.44 0.70
C PHE A 208 -11.33 -6.63 1.54
N GLN A 209 -11.92 -5.62 0.93
CA GLN A 209 -13.07 -4.91 1.48
C GLN A 209 -14.26 -5.05 0.55
N LEU A 210 -15.43 -5.24 1.15
CA LEU A 210 -16.73 -5.28 0.49
C LEU A 210 -17.68 -4.35 1.24
N ASP A 211 -18.47 -3.56 0.52
CA ASP A 211 -19.41 -2.59 1.09
C ASP A 211 -20.62 -2.46 0.16
N ASP A 212 -21.82 -2.30 0.71
CA ASP A 212 -23.09 -2.16 -0.01
C ASP A 212 -23.69 -0.74 0.06
N GLU A 213 -23.01 0.19 0.75
CA GLU A 213 -23.43 1.58 0.90
C GLU A 213 -22.68 2.54 -0.05
N GLY A 214 -21.53 2.13 -0.60
CA GLY A 214 -20.89 2.85 -1.71
C GLY A 214 -19.38 2.70 -1.87
N ALA A 215 -18.86 3.24 -2.97
CA ALA A 215 -17.44 3.19 -3.35
C ALA A 215 -16.46 3.92 -2.40
N THR A 216 -16.98 4.66 -1.42
CA THR A 216 -16.17 5.29 -0.36
C THR A 216 -15.93 4.36 0.83
N PHE A 217 -16.57 3.19 0.85
CA PHE A 217 -16.48 2.19 1.91
C PHE A 217 -16.80 2.77 3.29
N PRO A 218 -18.02 3.32 3.51
CA PRO A 218 -18.40 3.89 4.82
C PRO A 218 -18.51 2.82 5.93
N ASN A 219 -18.98 1.60 5.61
CA ASN A 219 -19.19 0.49 6.55
C ASN A 219 -18.72 -0.86 5.96
N PRO A 220 -17.44 -1.01 5.60
CA PRO A 220 -16.99 -2.16 4.86
C PRO A 220 -16.80 -3.38 5.76
N VAL A 221 -17.14 -4.56 5.25
CA VAL A 221 -16.62 -5.83 5.79
C VAL A 221 -15.22 -6.06 5.23
N THR A 222 -14.29 -6.50 6.08
CA THR A 222 -12.90 -6.76 5.70
C THR A 222 -12.55 -8.22 5.98
N PHE A 223 -11.90 -8.89 5.04
CA PHE A 223 -11.40 -10.25 5.19
C PHE A 223 -10.08 -10.42 4.43
N SER A 224 -9.26 -11.39 4.84
CA SER A 224 -7.90 -11.53 4.32
C SER A 224 -7.59 -12.96 3.91
N VAL A 225 -6.73 -13.11 2.90
CA VAL A 225 -6.22 -14.41 2.43
C VAL A 225 -4.72 -14.30 2.17
N SER A 226 -4.00 -15.42 2.30
CA SER A 226 -2.60 -15.48 1.87
C SER A 226 -2.50 -15.34 0.36
N ARG A 227 -1.53 -14.54 -0.11
CA ARG A 227 -1.23 -14.43 -1.54
C ARG A 227 -0.87 -15.82 -2.08
N SER A 228 -1.49 -16.21 -3.18
CA SER A 228 -1.18 -17.48 -3.84
C SER A 228 0.21 -17.45 -4.49
N GLY A 229 0.81 -18.63 -4.72
CA GLY A 229 2.03 -18.76 -5.53
C GLY A 229 1.83 -18.56 -7.04
N GLY A 230 0.58 -18.38 -7.48
CA GLY A 230 0.22 -18.18 -8.89
C GLY A 230 0.20 -16.71 -9.32
N THR A 231 -0.39 -16.46 -10.49
CA THR A 231 -0.59 -15.10 -11.02
C THR A 231 -1.77 -14.37 -10.41
N THR A 232 -2.74 -15.10 -9.84
CA THR A 232 -3.97 -14.55 -9.27
C THR A 232 -4.23 -15.11 -7.87
N THR A 233 -4.85 -14.30 -7.02
CA THR A 233 -5.33 -14.71 -5.69
C THR A 233 -6.82 -14.45 -5.61
N SER A 234 -7.54 -15.40 -5.04
CA SER A 234 -9.00 -15.36 -4.93
C SER A 234 -9.44 -15.49 -3.47
N ALA A 235 -10.52 -14.81 -3.12
CA ALA A 235 -11.14 -14.87 -1.81
C ALA A 235 -12.67 -14.79 -1.95
N SER A 236 -13.39 -15.43 -1.03
CA SER A 236 -14.86 -15.35 -0.97
C SER A 236 -15.26 -14.81 0.39
N TYR A 237 -16.31 -13.99 0.42
CA TYR A 237 -16.91 -13.58 1.67
C TYR A 237 -17.74 -14.73 2.26
N GLU A 238 -17.60 -14.94 3.57
CA GLU A 238 -18.16 -16.11 4.26
C GLU A 238 -19.68 -16.10 4.41
N ASN A 239 -20.33 -14.95 4.24
CA ASN A 239 -21.79 -14.84 4.31
C ASN A 239 -22.40 -14.60 2.92
N ALA A 240 -23.62 -15.10 2.73
CA ALA A 240 -24.37 -14.85 1.50
C ALA A 240 -24.72 -13.36 1.39
N LEU A 241 -24.44 -12.79 0.23
CA LEU A 241 -24.78 -11.42 -0.12
C LEU A 241 -26.26 -11.31 -0.50
N ALA A 242 -26.88 -10.18 -0.16
CA ALA A 242 -28.25 -9.88 -0.53
C ALA A 242 -28.42 -9.84 -2.07
N ARG A 243 -29.52 -10.40 -2.57
CA ARG A 243 -29.88 -10.31 -4.00
C ARG A 243 -30.47 -8.95 -4.33
N ASN A 244 -30.46 -8.63 -5.62
CA ASN A 244 -30.89 -7.34 -6.16
C ASN A 244 -30.20 -6.16 -5.48
N GLN A 245 -28.95 -6.36 -5.07
CA GLN A 245 -28.15 -5.40 -4.32
C GLN A 245 -26.79 -5.24 -5.00
N GLN A 246 -26.35 -3.99 -5.11
CA GLN A 246 -25.03 -3.63 -5.60
C GLN A 246 -24.03 -3.60 -4.44
N PHE A 247 -22.84 -4.10 -4.70
CA PHE A 247 -21.70 -4.09 -3.79
C PHE A 247 -20.49 -3.46 -4.47
N TRP A 248 -19.65 -2.79 -3.67
CA TRP A 248 -18.34 -2.27 -4.05
C TRP A 248 -17.27 -3.06 -3.33
N TRP A 249 -16.19 -3.36 -4.05
CA TRP A 249 -15.08 -4.10 -3.48
C TRP A 249 -13.74 -3.54 -3.93
N ARG A 250 -12.73 -3.70 -3.07
CA ARG A 250 -11.34 -3.32 -3.32
C ARG A 250 -10.40 -4.25 -2.58
N ALA A 251 -9.14 -4.26 -2.98
CA ALA A 251 -8.12 -5.08 -2.34
C ALA A 251 -6.86 -4.25 -2.06
N ARG A 252 -6.02 -4.74 -1.14
CA ARG A 252 -4.65 -4.27 -0.95
C ARG A 252 -3.75 -5.42 -0.52
N ALA A 253 -2.46 -5.23 -0.62
CA ALA A 253 -1.47 -6.21 -0.22
C ALA A 253 -0.67 -5.72 1.01
N THR A 254 -0.32 -6.63 1.90
CA THR A 254 0.52 -6.33 3.07
C THR A 254 1.40 -7.52 3.44
N ASN A 255 2.61 -7.25 3.92
CA ASN A 255 3.45 -8.24 4.60
C ASN A 255 3.54 -7.99 6.11
N GLY A 256 2.67 -7.14 6.66
CA GLY A 256 2.64 -6.74 8.07
C GLY A 256 3.56 -5.56 8.41
N THR A 257 4.56 -5.26 7.58
CA THR A 257 5.46 -4.09 7.76
C THR A 257 5.22 -3.02 6.68
N VAL A 258 5.12 -3.45 5.43
CA VAL A 258 4.79 -2.64 4.26
C VAL A 258 3.39 -3.01 3.79
N THR A 259 2.56 -1.99 3.55
CA THR A 259 1.19 -2.14 3.08
C THR A 259 1.00 -1.27 1.85
N SER A 260 0.46 -1.84 0.78
CA SER A 260 0.13 -1.10 -0.43
C SER A 260 -1.04 -0.16 -0.21
N ASP A 261 -1.19 0.81 -1.11
CA ASP A 261 -2.47 1.50 -1.25
C ASP A 261 -3.58 0.52 -1.61
N TRP A 262 -4.82 0.91 -1.31
CA TRP A 262 -5.99 0.22 -1.81
C TRP A 262 -6.13 0.39 -3.32
N THR A 263 -6.64 -0.63 -4.01
CA THR A 263 -7.05 -0.49 -5.41
C THR A 263 -8.17 0.55 -5.55
N ALA A 264 -8.30 1.12 -6.75
CA ALA A 264 -9.57 1.70 -7.15
C ALA A 264 -10.67 0.63 -7.04
N PRO A 265 -11.86 0.98 -6.51
CA PRO A 265 -12.90 -0.02 -6.30
C PRO A 265 -13.58 -0.44 -7.59
N PHE A 266 -13.97 -1.71 -7.64
CA PHE A 266 -14.93 -2.22 -8.61
C PHE A 266 -16.29 -2.37 -7.94
N SER A 267 -17.34 -2.43 -8.76
CA SER A 267 -18.70 -2.74 -8.33
C SER A 267 -19.22 -4.01 -9.00
N PHE A 268 -20.18 -4.68 -8.36
CA PHE A 268 -20.98 -5.72 -9.00
C PHE A 268 -22.38 -5.76 -8.36
N THR A 269 -23.35 -6.31 -9.07
CA THR A 269 -24.70 -6.51 -8.57
C THR A 269 -24.99 -8.00 -8.47
N VAL A 270 -25.52 -8.43 -7.32
CA VAL A 270 -26.04 -9.79 -7.17
C VAL A 270 -27.43 -9.81 -7.77
N SER A 271 -27.64 -10.57 -8.84
CA SER A 271 -28.90 -10.55 -9.58
C SER A 271 -30.07 -11.05 -8.74
N ALA A 272 -31.26 -10.49 -8.98
CA ALA A 272 -32.51 -10.86 -8.30
C ALA A 272 -32.92 -12.32 -8.58
N THR A 273 -32.64 -12.80 -9.79
CA THR A 273 -32.95 -14.16 -10.23
C THR A 273 -31.73 -15.06 -10.11
N SER A 274 -31.92 -16.21 -9.45
CA SER A 274 -30.95 -17.29 -9.54
C SER A 274 -30.94 -17.85 -10.97
N SER A 275 -29.88 -17.50 -11.71
CA SER A 275 -29.44 -18.03 -13.01
C SER A 275 -30.25 -17.66 -14.26
N SER A 276 -29.52 -17.18 -15.27
CA SER A 276 -29.89 -17.26 -16.69
C SER A 276 -29.71 -18.70 -17.15
N GLY A 277 -30.80 -19.47 -17.17
CA GLY A 277 -30.84 -20.82 -17.70
C GLY A 277 -32.23 -21.11 -18.30
N PRO A 278 -32.41 -22.23 -19.02
CA PRO A 278 -33.74 -22.68 -19.38
C PRO A 278 -34.61 -22.81 -18.12
N ARG A 279 -35.85 -22.35 -18.18
CA ARG A 279 -36.85 -22.52 -17.11
C ARG A 279 -38.06 -23.19 -17.72
N THR A 280 -38.51 -24.31 -17.16
CA THR A 280 -39.78 -24.89 -17.56
C THR A 280 -40.89 -23.85 -17.29
N PRO A 281 -41.95 -23.74 -18.12
CA PRO A 281 -43.05 -22.80 -17.84
C PRO A 281 -43.80 -23.13 -16.54
N ASP A 282 -44.44 -22.14 -15.93
CA ASP A 282 -45.27 -22.31 -14.72
C ASP A 282 -46.44 -23.26 -14.96
N PRO A 283 -46.84 -24.06 -13.95
CA PRO A 283 -48.02 -24.90 -14.06
C PRO A 283 -49.30 -24.04 -14.12
N ALA A 284 -50.39 -24.65 -14.59
CA ALA A 284 -51.70 -24.00 -14.51
C ALA A 284 -52.09 -23.74 -13.04
N PRO A 285 -52.91 -22.71 -12.75
CA PRO A 285 -53.35 -22.42 -11.38
C PRO A 285 -53.91 -23.65 -10.66
N GLY A 286 -53.37 -23.95 -9.48
CA GLY A 286 -53.75 -25.12 -8.67
C GLY A 286 -53.14 -26.45 -9.13
N GLN A 287 -52.10 -26.42 -9.94
CA GLN A 287 -51.31 -27.60 -10.33
C GLN A 287 -49.85 -27.43 -9.88
N SER A 288 -49.17 -28.57 -9.68
CA SER A 288 -47.73 -28.63 -9.43
C SER A 288 -47.05 -29.31 -10.60
N LEU A 289 -45.82 -28.90 -10.89
CA LEU A 289 -44.98 -29.61 -11.85
C LEU A 289 -44.51 -30.93 -11.24
N PRO A 290 -44.28 -31.98 -12.06
CA PRO A 290 -43.67 -33.20 -11.57
C PRO A 290 -42.19 -32.97 -11.23
N LEU A 291 -41.66 -33.73 -10.27
CA LEU A 291 -40.23 -33.78 -9.96
C LEU A 291 -39.43 -34.28 -11.17
N PRO A 292 -38.49 -33.48 -11.73
CA PRO A 292 -37.57 -33.98 -12.74
C PRO A 292 -36.58 -34.96 -12.13
N ASN A 293 -36.21 -36.01 -12.85
CA ASN A 293 -35.18 -36.95 -12.42
C ASN A 293 -33.83 -36.57 -13.01
N GLU A 294 -32.98 -35.93 -12.21
CA GLU A 294 -31.63 -35.50 -12.60
C GLU A 294 -30.52 -36.33 -11.93
N SER A 295 -30.86 -37.53 -11.43
CA SER A 295 -29.91 -38.44 -10.77
C SER A 295 -28.65 -38.72 -11.59
N ALA A 296 -28.77 -38.75 -12.93
CA ALA A 296 -27.62 -38.96 -13.81
C ALA A 296 -26.59 -37.82 -13.77
N ILE A 297 -27.03 -36.57 -13.55
CA ILE A 297 -26.14 -35.40 -13.41
C ILE A 297 -25.36 -35.52 -12.11
N ILE A 298 -26.05 -35.77 -11.00
CA ILE A 298 -25.43 -35.93 -9.68
C ILE A 298 -24.47 -37.13 -9.65
N ALA A 299 -24.87 -38.27 -10.22
CA ALA A 299 -24.01 -39.44 -10.31
C ALA A 299 -22.74 -39.18 -11.13
N ALA A 300 -22.85 -38.46 -12.25
CA ALA A 300 -21.68 -38.09 -13.06
C ALA A 300 -20.76 -37.13 -12.30
N MET A 301 -21.35 -36.15 -11.61
CA MET A 301 -20.62 -35.21 -10.77
C MET A 301 -19.87 -35.89 -9.63
N ALA A 302 -20.48 -36.86 -8.96
CA ALA A 302 -19.84 -37.61 -7.88
C ALA A 302 -18.56 -38.30 -8.33
N VAL A 303 -18.47 -38.68 -9.61
CA VAL A 303 -17.27 -39.27 -10.19
C VAL A 303 -16.21 -38.20 -10.52
N THR A 304 -16.63 -37.04 -11.07
CA THR A 304 -15.68 -36.00 -11.50
C THR A 304 -15.22 -35.07 -10.37
N HIS A 305 -16.01 -34.94 -9.30
CA HIS A 305 -15.79 -34.10 -8.12
C HIS A 305 -15.72 -34.96 -6.84
N ALA A 306 -15.07 -36.12 -6.92
CA ALA A 306 -15.02 -37.07 -5.82
C ALA A 306 -14.30 -36.53 -4.57
N VAL A 307 -13.37 -35.58 -4.75
CA VAL A 307 -12.66 -34.94 -3.62
C VAL A 307 -13.59 -33.97 -2.90
N GLU A 308 -14.30 -33.14 -3.65
CA GLU A 308 -15.26 -32.18 -3.13
C GLU A 308 -16.46 -32.87 -2.46
N LEU A 309 -16.90 -34.02 -3.01
CA LEU A 309 -17.93 -34.86 -2.39
C LEU A 309 -17.46 -35.43 -1.05
N ALA A 310 -16.23 -35.97 -0.99
CA ALA A 310 -15.65 -36.45 0.26
C ALA A 310 -15.43 -35.32 1.28
N ASP A 311 -15.18 -34.10 0.80
CA ASP A 311 -14.97 -32.90 1.62
C ASP A 311 -16.27 -32.15 1.93
N SER A 312 -17.46 -32.71 1.65
CA SER A 312 -18.72 -32.00 1.88
C SER A 312 -19.11 -31.86 3.38
N CYS A 313 -18.30 -32.40 4.29
CA CYS A 313 -18.55 -32.39 5.73
C CYS A 313 -18.09 -31.09 6.43
N ILE A 314 -18.95 -30.08 6.48
CA ILE A 314 -18.59 -28.76 7.04
C ILE A 314 -18.27 -28.80 8.55
N GLU A 315 -18.95 -29.66 9.31
CA GLU A 315 -18.71 -29.78 10.77
C GLU A 315 -17.31 -30.34 11.10
N GLU A 316 -16.64 -30.97 10.13
CA GLU A 316 -15.27 -31.48 10.23
C GLU A 316 -14.26 -30.61 9.44
N GLY A 317 -14.68 -29.44 8.96
CA GLY A 317 -13.82 -28.49 8.23
C GLY A 317 -13.88 -28.60 6.70
N GLY A 318 -14.88 -29.30 6.17
CA GLY A 318 -15.15 -29.44 4.74
C GLY A 318 -15.74 -28.18 4.07
N SER A 319 -16.02 -28.28 2.77
CA SER A 319 -16.37 -27.18 1.87
C SER A 319 -17.75 -27.33 1.21
N TRP A 320 -18.23 -26.22 0.61
CA TRP A 320 -19.50 -26.16 -0.15
C TRP A 320 -19.34 -26.49 -1.64
N ASP A 321 -18.12 -26.80 -2.08
CA ASP A 321 -17.76 -26.80 -3.50
C ASP A 321 -18.58 -27.80 -4.32
N PHE A 322 -18.86 -28.99 -3.77
CA PHE A 322 -19.70 -29.99 -4.44
C PHE A 322 -21.16 -29.51 -4.59
N MET A 323 -21.73 -28.94 -3.53
CA MET A 323 -23.10 -28.43 -3.54
C MET A 323 -23.26 -27.23 -4.49
N ASP A 324 -22.29 -26.33 -4.51
CA ASP A 324 -22.27 -25.18 -5.41
C ASP A 324 -22.23 -25.61 -6.87
N GLU A 325 -21.38 -26.59 -7.19
CA GLU A 325 -21.33 -27.17 -8.53
C GLU A 325 -22.61 -27.95 -8.86
N ALA A 326 -23.22 -28.65 -7.90
CA ALA A 326 -24.43 -29.44 -8.12
C ALA A 326 -25.61 -28.56 -8.50
N VAL A 327 -25.86 -27.51 -7.71
CA VAL A 327 -26.89 -26.51 -8.01
C VAL A 327 -26.59 -25.80 -9.33
N ARG A 328 -25.31 -25.53 -9.64
CA ARG A 328 -24.93 -24.92 -10.92
C ARG A 328 -25.29 -25.82 -12.10
N GLN A 329 -24.96 -27.11 -12.05
CA GLN A 329 -25.23 -28.07 -13.12
C GLN A 329 -26.73 -28.32 -13.30
N LEU A 330 -27.48 -28.47 -12.20
CA LEU A 330 -28.93 -28.61 -12.23
C LEU A 330 -29.62 -27.37 -12.83
N ARG A 331 -29.11 -26.15 -12.55
CA ARG A 331 -29.62 -24.92 -13.15
C ARG A 331 -29.35 -24.77 -14.65
N LEU A 332 -28.43 -25.57 -15.21
CA LEU A 332 -28.28 -25.65 -16.66
C LEU A 332 -29.45 -26.41 -17.31
N THR A 333 -30.16 -27.27 -16.57
CA THR A 333 -31.36 -27.96 -17.06
C THR A 333 -32.63 -27.20 -16.73
N ASP A 334 -32.76 -26.72 -15.50
CA ASP A 334 -33.88 -25.86 -15.09
C ASP A 334 -33.50 -24.89 -13.97
N THR A 335 -33.72 -23.60 -14.18
CA THR A 335 -33.48 -22.55 -13.15
C THR A 335 -34.33 -22.70 -11.88
N ARG A 336 -35.30 -23.63 -11.84
CA ARG A 336 -36.10 -23.99 -10.65
C ARG A 336 -35.35 -24.77 -9.59
N TRP A 337 -34.19 -25.33 -9.92
CA TRP A 337 -33.32 -25.97 -8.94
C TRP A 337 -32.64 -24.94 -8.03
N GLY A 338 -32.51 -25.26 -6.75
CA GLY A 338 -31.92 -24.38 -5.74
C GLY A 338 -31.43 -25.11 -4.50
N TYR A 339 -30.95 -24.32 -3.53
CA TYR A 339 -30.57 -24.84 -2.21
C TYR A 339 -31.81 -24.93 -1.32
N ASN A 340 -31.84 -25.92 -0.44
CA ASN A 340 -32.83 -26.01 0.63
C ASN A 340 -32.45 -25.12 1.82
N CYS A 341 -33.32 -24.19 2.22
CA CYS A 341 -33.13 -23.37 3.41
C CYS A 341 -33.65 -24.12 4.65
N LYS A 342 -32.76 -24.58 5.55
CA LYS A 342 -33.19 -25.37 6.71
C LYS A 342 -34.12 -24.54 7.60
N ARG A 343 -35.34 -25.06 7.80
CA ARG A 343 -36.35 -24.44 8.68
C ARG A 343 -36.67 -22.99 8.30
N GLY A 344 -36.54 -22.63 7.02
CA GLY A 344 -36.77 -21.28 6.51
C GLY A 344 -35.64 -20.27 6.79
N ASP A 345 -34.50 -20.71 7.33
CA ASP A 345 -33.32 -19.86 7.50
C ASP A 345 -32.32 -20.09 6.36
N CYS A 346 -32.34 -19.20 5.37
CA CYS A 346 -31.45 -19.27 4.21
C CYS A 346 -29.99 -18.89 4.52
N ASN A 347 -29.67 -18.50 5.76
CA ASN A 347 -28.27 -18.43 6.22
C ASN A 347 -27.73 -19.81 6.62
N HIS A 348 -28.63 -20.79 6.83
CA HIS A 348 -28.31 -22.18 7.17
C HIS A 348 -28.90 -23.13 6.13
N VAL A 349 -28.36 -23.09 4.91
CA VAL A 349 -28.76 -24.01 3.84
C VAL A 349 -28.33 -25.46 4.12
N SER A 350 -29.00 -26.43 3.51
CA SER A 350 -28.63 -27.84 3.62
C SER A 350 -27.38 -28.15 2.80
N ILE A 351 -26.53 -29.03 3.33
CA ILE A 351 -25.23 -29.41 2.75
C ILE A 351 -25.33 -30.66 1.85
N ASP A 352 -26.49 -31.28 1.83
CA ASP A 352 -26.78 -32.61 1.30
C ASP A 352 -28.08 -32.62 0.47
N VAL A 353 -28.82 -31.50 0.44
CA VAL A 353 -30.17 -31.43 -0.12
C VAL A 353 -30.30 -30.24 -1.07
N VAL A 354 -30.91 -30.51 -2.22
CA VAL A 354 -31.32 -29.51 -3.21
C VAL A 354 -32.84 -29.50 -3.34
N ASP A 355 -33.37 -28.35 -3.73
CA ASP A 355 -34.81 -28.14 -3.92
C ASP A 355 -35.15 -27.95 -5.40
N TYR A 356 -36.31 -28.46 -5.82
CA TYR A 356 -36.95 -28.09 -7.09
C TYR A 356 -38.27 -27.38 -6.85
N PHE A 357 -38.35 -26.11 -7.26
CA PHE A 357 -39.59 -25.33 -7.16
C PHE A 357 -40.63 -25.81 -8.18
N HIS A 358 -41.76 -26.35 -7.70
CA HIS A 358 -42.81 -26.92 -8.54
C HIS A 358 -44.01 -25.97 -8.77
N GLY A 359 -43.99 -24.79 -8.15
CA GLY A 359 -45.10 -23.82 -8.12
C GLY A 359 -45.06 -22.76 -9.22
N ILE A 360 -45.78 -21.66 -8.97
CA ILE A 360 -45.91 -20.49 -9.87
C ILE A 360 -45.04 -19.34 -9.38
N GLY A 361 -44.28 -18.70 -10.26
CA GLY A 361 -43.42 -17.55 -9.94
C GLY A 361 -41.93 -17.89 -9.91
N ASP A 362 -41.14 -17.10 -9.16
CA ASP A 362 -39.67 -17.23 -9.13
C ASP A 362 -39.17 -18.31 -8.15
N GLY A 363 -39.98 -18.68 -7.15
CA GLY A 363 -39.69 -19.72 -6.16
C GLY A 363 -38.83 -19.26 -4.98
N THR A 364 -38.54 -17.95 -4.87
CA THR A 364 -37.77 -17.41 -3.75
C THR A 364 -38.58 -17.51 -2.46
N ASP A 365 -37.99 -18.06 -1.40
CA ASP A 365 -38.61 -18.25 -0.08
C ASP A 365 -39.95 -19.02 -0.12
N SER A 366 -40.13 -19.87 -1.13
CA SER A 366 -41.33 -20.68 -1.31
C SER A 366 -41.24 -22.02 -0.59
N THR A 367 -42.38 -22.53 -0.13
CA THR A 367 -42.54 -23.89 0.39
C THR A 367 -43.02 -24.89 -0.66
N GLU A 368 -43.27 -24.45 -1.90
CA GLU A 368 -43.72 -25.30 -3.01
C GLU A 368 -42.52 -25.97 -3.70
N VAL A 369 -41.78 -26.78 -2.95
CA VAL A 369 -40.54 -27.41 -3.39
C VAL A 369 -40.61 -28.93 -3.23
N TYR A 370 -39.98 -29.66 -4.14
CA TYR A 370 -39.51 -31.01 -3.85
C TYR A 370 -38.14 -30.91 -3.18
N ILE A 371 -37.89 -31.77 -2.20
CA ILE A 371 -36.67 -31.80 -1.40
C ILE A 371 -35.91 -33.08 -1.73
N ILE A 372 -34.72 -32.96 -2.32
CA ILE A 372 -33.96 -34.11 -2.83
C ILE A 372 -32.63 -34.18 -2.10
N ASP A 373 -32.44 -35.24 -1.32
CA ASP A 373 -31.14 -35.62 -0.76
C ASP A 373 -30.27 -36.18 -1.89
N ILE A 374 -29.11 -35.52 -2.10
CA ILE A 374 -28.12 -35.82 -3.13
C ILE A 374 -26.77 -36.29 -2.57
N ILE A 375 -26.60 -36.29 -1.24
CA ILE A 375 -25.43 -36.84 -0.55
C ILE A 375 -25.90 -37.74 0.61
N SER A 376 -25.67 -39.04 0.48
CA SER A 376 -25.90 -39.99 1.56
C SER A 376 -24.76 -40.01 2.59
N ALA A 377 -25.16 -40.20 3.86
CA ALA A 377 -24.32 -40.24 5.06
C ALA A 377 -23.72 -38.87 5.46
N VAL A 378 -24.48 -38.13 6.26
CA VAL A 378 -24.06 -36.87 6.85
C VAL A 378 -23.42 -37.12 8.22
N CYS A 379 -22.28 -36.49 8.43
CA CYS A 379 -21.30 -36.59 9.52
C CYS A 379 -21.85 -36.82 10.95
N PRO A 380 -21.03 -37.35 11.88
CA PRO A 380 -19.69 -37.92 11.72
C PRO A 380 -19.75 -39.47 11.60
N ASP A 381 -18.75 -40.08 10.95
CA ASP A 381 -18.57 -41.55 10.66
C ASP A 381 -19.06 -42.06 9.27
N GLY A 382 -19.63 -41.19 8.42
CA GLY A 382 -20.08 -41.55 7.08
C GLY A 382 -19.01 -41.38 5.99
N ASN A 383 -18.88 -42.37 5.10
CA ASN A 383 -18.16 -42.18 3.84
C ASN A 383 -19.14 -41.52 2.87
N GLN A 384 -18.96 -40.23 2.56
CA GLN A 384 -19.89 -39.48 1.70
C GLN A 384 -20.01 -40.18 0.36
N ASP A 385 -21.24 -40.47 -0.04
CA ASP A 385 -21.55 -41.02 -1.36
C ASP A 385 -22.77 -40.30 -1.91
N TRP A 386 -22.87 -40.23 -3.23
CA TRP A 386 -23.98 -39.54 -3.86
C TRP A 386 -25.30 -40.30 -3.68
N SER A 387 -26.40 -39.56 -3.68
CA SER A 387 -27.75 -40.10 -3.57
C SER A 387 -28.70 -39.38 -4.52
N TRP A 388 -29.93 -39.89 -4.60
CA TRP A 388 -31.06 -39.19 -5.22
C TRP A 388 -32.33 -39.67 -4.53
N GLN A 389 -32.56 -39.18 -3.31
CA GLN A 389 -33.69 -39.59 -2.48
C GLN A 389 -34.66 -38.42 -2.32
N ASP A 390 -35.90 -38.62 -2.75
CA ASP A 390 -36.98 -37.66 -2.51
C ASP A 390 -37.39 -37.71 -1.04
N GLN A 391 -37.17 -36.60 -0.34
CA GLN A 391 -37.46 -36.40 1.09
C GLN A 391 -38.59 -35.38 1.30
N THR A 392 -39.35 -35.04 0.26
CA THR A 392 -40.39 -34.00 0.31
C THR A 392 -41.42 -34.22 1.43
N ASP A 393 -41.78 -35.48 1.71
CA ASP A 393 -42.76 -35.85 2.75
C ASP A 393 -42.12 -36.09 4.14
N ALA A 394 -40.79 -36.03 4.28
CA ALA A 394 -40.06 -36.35 5.50
C ALA A 394 -39.78 -35.13 6.40
N THR A 395 -40.11 -33.93 5.93
CA THR A 395 -39.87 -32.62 6.57
C THR A 395 -41.18 -31.91 6.87
#